data_AF-A0A7V9ZT07-F1
#
_entry.id   AF-A0A7V9ZT07-F1
#
_cell.length_a   1.000
_cell.length_b   1.000
_cell.length_c   1.000
_cell.angle_alpha   90.00
_cell.angle_beta   90.00
_cell.angle_gamma   90.00
#
_symmetry.space_group_name_H-M   'P 1'
#
loop_
_entity.id
_entity.type
_entity.pdbx_description
1 polymer ?
#
loop_
_entity_poly.entity_id
_entity_poly.type
_entity_poly.pdbx_seq_one_letter_code
_entity_poly.pdbx_strand_id
1 'polypeptide(L)'
;IQFGSLNDRPVAADYDGDGRADLAVYRAGLWIILQSRDSSVRIQQFGLTSDKTVPGDYDGDGKSDIAVYRGGVWYIFQSKTGSVRVENFGLATDTPQPGDYDGDGKTDIAVFRQSNTKWYVIQSSNRLYREVEFGMTGDIPVSSVYQY
;
A
#
# COMPACT_ATOMS: atom_id res chain seq x y z
N ILE A 1 6.21 -17.17 17.20
CA ILE A 1 5.73 -15.76 17.17
C ILE A 1 4.21 -15.82 17.33
N GLN A 2 3.63 -15.11 18.30
CA GLN A 2 2.17 -15.04 18.45
C GLN A 2 1.61 -14.00 17.47
N PHE A 3 0.70 -14.42 16.61
CA PHE A 3 -0.07 -13.57 15.70
C PHE A 3 -1.41 -13.18 16.35
N GLY A 4 -1.92 -11.97 16.07
CA GLY A 4 -3.25 -11.54 16.50
C GLY A 4 -3.29 -10.80 17.84
N SER A 5 -2.28 -9.96 18.12
CA SER A 5 -2.38 -8.99 19.22
C SER A 5 -3.42 -7.92 18.86
N LEU A 6 -4.08 -7.30 19.86
CA LEU A 6 -5.16 -6.31 19.65
C LEU A 6 -4.77 -5.15 18.71
N ASN A 7 -3.47 -4.87 18.58
CA ASN A 7 -2.94 -3.76 17.79
C ASN A 7 -2.32 -4.20 16.45
N ASP A 8 -2.45 -5.47 16.09
CA ASP A 8 -2.00 -5.98 14.79
C ASP A 8 -2.98 -5.54 13.71
N ARG A 9 -2.46 -4.95 12.63
CA ARG A 9 -3.25 -4.65 11.43
C ARG A 9 -2.90 -5.67 10.35
N PRO A 10 -3.85 -6.43 9.79
CA PRO A 10 -3.57 -7.34 8.69
C PRO A 10 -3.18 -6.54 7.45
N VAL A 11 -2.14 -6.99 6.75
CA VAL A 11 -1.56 -6.35 5.57
C VAL A 11 -1.13 -7.41 4.55
N ALA A 12 -1.97 -8.40 4.30
CA ALA A 12 -1.66 -9.48 3.37
C ALA A 12 -1.43 -8.94 1.95
N ALA A 13 -0.37 -9.41 1.29
CA ALA A 13 0.01 -9.11 -0.09
C ALA A 13 1.07 -10.13 -0.54
N ASP A 14 1.39 -10.22 -1.83
CA ASP A 14 2.48 -11.08 -2.32
C ASP A 14 3.83 -10.38 -2.15
N TYR A 15 4.52 -10.59 -1.03
CA TYR A 15 5.82 -9.95 -0.75
C TYR A 15 7.01 -10.77 -1.26
N ASP A 16 6.80 -12.02 -1.69
CA ASP A 16 7.85 -12.93 -2.15
C ASP A 16 7.88 -13.14 -3.68
N GLY A 17 6.80 -12.74 -4.36
CA GLY A 17 6.63 -12.76 -5.81
C GLY A 17 6.32 -14.16 -6.34
N ASP A 18 5.57 -14.98 -5.59
CA ASP A 18 5.11 -16.29 -6.05
C ASP A 18 3.69 -16.28 -6.62
N GLY A 19 3.07 -15.11 -6.73
CA GLY A 19 1.71 -14.92 -7.21
C GLY A 19 0.65 -15.26 -6.16
N ARG A 20 1.01 -15.44 -4.88
CA ARG A 20 0.08 -15.74 -3.80
C ARG A 20 0.22 -14.72 -2.68
N ALA A 21 -0.91 -14.41 -2.04
CA ALA A 21 -0.87 -13.51 -0.89
C ALA A 21 -0.16 -14.18 0.30
N ASP A 22 0.81 -13.47 0.86
CA ASP A 22 1.46 -13.82 2.11
C ASP A 22 0.62 -13.36 3.31
N LEU A 23 0.69 -14.11 4.39
CA LEU A 23 0.08 -13.69 5.65
C LEU A 23 0.98 -12.65 6.31
N ALA A 24 0.48 -11.43 6.51
CA ALA A 24 1.28 -10.37 7.10
C ALA A 24 0.50 -9.51 8.09
N VAL A 25 1.22 -9.04 9.10
CA VAL A 25 0.72 -8.08 10.10
C VAL A 25 1.67 -6.90 10.25
N TYR A 26 1.08 -5.72 10.39
CA TYR A 26 1.75 -4.50 10.79
C TYR A 26 1.51 -4.21 12.27
N ARG A 27 2.59 -4.07 13.03
CA ARG A 27 2.58 -3.82 14.47
C ARG A 27 3.53 -2.69 14.80
N ALA A 28 3.00 -1.49 15.04
CA ALA A 28 3.77 -0.34 15.53
C ALA A 28 5.05 -0.01 14.71
N GLY A 29 4.98 -0.11 13.37
CA GLY A 29 6.14 0.10 12.49
C GLY A 29 6.87 -1.19 12.08
N LEU A 30 6.52 -2.33 12.68
CA LEU A 30 7.09 -3.62 12.34
C LEU A 30 6.18 -4.38 11.39
N TRP A 31 6.71 -4.79 10.25
CA TRP A 31 6.08 -5.71 9.30
C TRP A 31 6.56 -7.12 9.62
N ILE A 32 5.62 -8.04 9.86
CA ILE A 32 5.89 -9.45 10.10
C ILE A 32 5.15 -10.22 9.02
N ILE A 33 5.89 -10.82 8.10
CA ILE A 33 5.38 -11.45 6.89
C ILE A 33 5.75 -12.93 6.94
N LEU A 34 4.75 -13.80 6.84
CA LEU A 34 4.91 -15.24 6.68
C LEU A 34 4.71 -15.57 5.20
N GLN A 35 5.81 -15.90 4.53
CA GLN A 35 5.86 -16.13 3.09
C GLN A 35 5.12 -17.41 2.73
N SER A 36 4.23 -17.32 1.74
CA SER A 36 3.36 -18.42 1.35
C SER A 36 4.13 -19.52 0.61
N ARG A 37 5.28 -19.17 -0.01
CA ARG A 37 6.15 -20.10 -0.73
C ARG A 37 6.74 -21.20 0.14
N ASP A 38 7.28 -20.84 1.29
CA ASP A 38 8.10 -21.73 2.12
C ASP A 38 7.84 -21.61 3.62
N SER A 39 6.87 -20.80 4.04
CA SER A 39 6.56 -20.51 5.45
C SER A 39 7.71 -19.86 6.22
N SER A 40 8.69 -19.27 5.53
CA SER A 40 9.71 -18.46 6.18
C SER A 40 9.11 -17.12 6.65
N VAL A 41 9.70 -16.56 7.71
CA VAL A 41 9.23 -15.29 8.29
C VAL A 41 10.21 -14.18 7.98
N ARG A 42 9.74 -13.15 7.27
CA ARG A 42 10.44 -11.89 7.06
C ARG A 42 9.94 -10.87 8.09
N ILE A 43 10.88 -10.21 8.76
CA ILE A 43 10.58 -9.10 9.67
C ILE A 43 11.28 -7.85 9.15
N GLN A 44 10.54 -6.77 8.98
CA GLN A 44 11.06 -5.49 8.50
C GLN A 44 10.55 -4.34 9.36
N GLN A 45 11.46 -3.56 9.94
CA GLN A 45 11.09 -2.29 10.58
C GLN A 45 10.95 -1.22 9.50
N PHE A 46 9.74 -0.71 9.30
CA PHE A 46 9.46 0.39 8.39
C PHE A 46 8.13 1.07 8.73
N GLY A 47 8.19 2.33 9.17
CA GLY A 47 7.02 3.13 9.56
C GLY A 47 6.89 3.35 11.07
N LEU A 48 5.77 3.97 11.44
CA LEU A 48 5.37 4.34 12.80
C LEU A 48 3.97 3.83 13.13
N THR A 49 3.64 3.70 14.41
CA THR A 49 2.32 3.23 14.89
C THR A 49 1.12 3.97 14.28
N SER A 50 1.26 5.26 13.99
CA SER A 50 0.20 6.10 13.42
C SER A 50 0.01 5.94 11.91
N ASP A 51 0.94 5.30 11.21
CA ASP A 51 0.94 5.27 9.76
C ASP A 51 -0.18 4.38 9.21
N LYS A 52 -0.71 4.73 8.03
CA LYS A 52 -1.62 3.87 7.26
C LYS A 52 -0.77 2.99 6.34
N THR A 53 -0.99 1.68 6.34
CA THR A 53 -0.25 0.73 5.51
C THR A 53 -0.85 0.66 4.10
N VAL A 54 0.01 0.68 3.08
CA VAL A 54 -0.39 0.79 1.66
C VAL A 54 0.50 -0.07 0.75
N PRO A 55 0.68 -1.38 1.03
CA PRO A 55 1.54 -2.22 0.21
C PRO A 55 1.04 -2.32 -1.24
N GLY A 56 1.96 -2.57 -2.17
CA GLY A 56 1.70 -2.71 -3.60
C GLY A 56 3.01 -2.76 -4.38
N ASP A 57 3.03 -3.31 -5.58
CA ASP A 57 4.22 -3.34 -6.43
C ASP A 57 4.45 -1.96 -7.10
N TYR A 58 5.14 -1.04 -6.44
CA TYR A 58 5.36 0.31 -6.97
C TYR A 58 6.62 0.40 -7.85
N ASP A 59 7.51 -0.60 -7.80
CA ASP A 59 8.75 -0.64 -8.57
C ASP A 59 8.73 -1.58 -9.79
N GLY A 60 7.67 -2.40 -9.89
CA GLY A 60 7.35 -3.28 -11.02
C GLY A 60 8.23 -4.51 -11.07
N ASP A 61 8.56 -5.10 -9.92
CA ASP A 61 9.34 -6.35 -9.84
C ASP A 61 8.50 -7.61 -9.61
N GLY A 62 7.17 -7.46 -9.56
CA GLY A 62 6.23 -8.54 -9.31
C GLY A 62 6.06 -8.85 -7.83
N LYS A 63 6.57 -8.01 -6.92
CA LYS A 63 6.37 -8.14 -5.47
C LYS A 63 5.75 -6.89 -4.91
N SER A 64 4.90 -7.09 -3.93
CA SER A 64 4.39 -5.99 -3.12
C SER A 64 5.52 -5.35 -2.32
N ASP A 65 5.70 -4.05 -2.49
CA ASP A 65 6.58 -3.25 -1.66
C ASP A 65 5.96 -3.01 -0.29
N ILE A 66 6.83 -2.82 0.70
CA ILE A 66 6.43 -2.37 2.02
C ILE A 66 6.23 -0.87 1.97
N ALA A 67 5.02 -0.37 2.21
CA ALA A 67 4.74 1.05 2.07
C ALA A 67 3.75 1.58 3.12
N VAL A 68 3.92 2.86 3.45
CA VAL A 68 3.10 3.59 4.42
C VAL A 68 2.73 4.99 3.93
N TYR A 69 1.54 5.44 4.31
CA TYR A 69 1.05 6.80 4.12
C TYR A 69 0.98 7.54 5.46
N ARG A 70 1.61 8.71 5.52
CA ARG A 70 1.69 9.55 6.71
C ARG A 70 1.45 11.01 6.32
N GLY A 71 0.31 11.55 6.74
CA GLY A 71 0.05 12.99 6.70
C GLY A 71 0.06 13.62 5.30
N GLY A 72 -0.22 12.89 4.22
CA GLY A 72 -0.09 13.41 2.84
C GLY A 72 1.11 12.84 2.07
N VAL A 73 1.97 12.09 2.74
CA VAL A 73 3.24 11.61 2.18
C VAL A 73 3.26 10.10 2.14
N TRP A 74 3.68 9.55 1.01
CA TRP A 74 3.91 8.12 0.79
C TRP A 74 5.39 7.81 1.00
N TYR A 75 5.66 6.75 1.76
CA TYR A 75 6.99 6.19 1.97
C TYR A 75 6.95 4.75 1.50
N ILE A 76 7.77 4.40 0.51
CA ILE A 76 7.75 3.12 -0.16
C ILE A 76 9.14 2.51 -0.04
N PHE A 77 9.25 1.38 0.65
CA PHE A 77 10.46 0.57 0.71
C PHE A 77 10.44 -0.43 -0.46
N GLN A 78 11.19 -0.09 -1.49
CA GLN A 78 11.23 -0.80 -2.77
C GLN A 78 11.90 -2.16 -2.61
N SER A 79 11.20 -3.22 -2.98
CA SER A 79 11.61 -4.60 -2.80
C SER A 79 12.77 -4.97 -3.72
N LYS A 80 12.82 -4.38 -4.93
CA LYS A 80 13.88 -4.61 -5.92
C LYS A 80 15.23 -4.05 -5.52
N THR A 81 15.24 -2.89 -4.85
CA THR A 81 16.47 -2.12 -4.58
C THR A 81 16.80 -1.99 -3.10
N GLY A 82 15.84 -2.27 -2.21
CA GLY A 82 15.95 -2.00 -0.77
C GLY A 82 16.01 -0.51 -0.42
N SER A 83 15.73 0.39 -1.38
CA SER A 83 15.75 1.84 -1.18
C SER A 83 14.38 2.39 -0.79
N VAL A 84 14.37 3.58 -0.19
CA VAL A 84 13.13 4.27 0.17
C VAL A 84 12.82 5.35 -0.86
N ARG A 85 11.66 5.24 -1.49
CA ARG A 85 11.05 6.29 -2.30
C ARG A 85 10.06 7.09 -1.46
N VAL A 86 10.06 8.41 -1.61
CA VAL A 86 9.17 9.33 -0.89
C VAL A 86 8.41 10.18 -1.90
N GLU A 87 7.08 10.21 -1.79
CA GLU A 87 6.21 10.95 -2.70
C GLU A 87 5.22 11.82 -1.92
N ASN A 88 5.18 13.11 -2.24
CA ASN A 88 4.27 14.06 -1.62
C ASN A 88 2.98 14.12 -2.44
N PHE A 89 1.99 13.30 -2.08
CA PHE A 89 0.73 13.22 -2.81
C PHE A 89 -0.45 12.90 -1.89
N GLY A 90 -1.26 13.93 -1.63
CA GLY A 90 -2.45 13.87 -0.80
C GLY A 90 -2.40 14.84 0.36
N LEU A 91 -3.39 14.73 1.24
CA LEU A 91 -3.54 15.49 2.48
C LEU A 91 -3.64 14.54 3.67
N ALA A 92 -3.37 15.02 4.88
CA ALA A 92 -3.54 14.23 6.10
C ALA A 92 -4.96 13.65 6.26
N THR A 93 -5.97 14.34 5.73
CA THR A 93 -7.38 13.93 5.73
C THR A 93 -7.76 12.95 4.62
N ASP A 94 -6.89 12.75 3.63
CA ASP A 94 -7.19 11.85 2.53
C ASP A 94 -7.02 10.38 2.97
N THR A 95 -7.77 9.51 2.31
CA THR A 95 -7.65 8.05 2.47
C THR A 95 -6.83 7.49 1.32
N PRO A 96 -5.65 6.91 1.57
CA PRO A 96 -4.84 6.33 0.51
C PRO A 96 -5.54 5.10 -0.08
N GLN A 97 -5.46 4.97 -1.39
CA GLN A 97 -6.13 3.95 -2.20
C GLN A 97 -5.21 3.53 -3.34
N PRO A 98 -4.07 2.87 -3.05
CA PRO A 98 -3.20 2.38 -4.12
C PRO A 98 -3.90 1.32 -4.97
N GLY A 99 -3.51 1.23 -6.23
CA GLY A 99 -4.04 0.25 -7.19
C GLY A 99 -3.42 0.46 -8.57
N ASP A 100 -3.60 -0.49 -9.48
CA ASP A 100 -3.17 -0.31 -10.88
C ASP A 100 -4.39 0.22 -11.67
N TYR A 101 -4.42 1.53 -11.95
CA TYR A 101 -5.53 2.20 -12.63
C TYR A 101 -5.24 2.50 -14.10
N ASP A 102 -4.06 2.14 -14.60
CA ASP A 102 -3.67 2.32 -16.00
C ASP A 102 -3.30 1.02 -16.72
N GLY A 103 -3.19 -0.08 -15.98
CA GLY A 103 -2.95 -1.43 -16.48
C GLY A 103 -1.49 -1.70 -16.83
N ASP A 104 -0.54 -0.95 -16.28
CA ASP A 104 0.89 -1.14 -16.56
C ASP A 104 1.56 -2.22 -15.71
N GLY A 105 0.81 -2.84 -14.79
CA GLY A 105 1.31 -3.87 -13.88
C GLY A 105 2.09 -3.30 -12.69
N LYS A 106 2.03 -1.99 -12.46
CA LYS A 106 2.57 -1.33 -11.26
C LYS A 106 1.46 -0.64 -10.50
N THR A 107 1.72 -0.47 -9.21
CA THR A 107 0.82 0.25 -8.32
C THR A 107 0.93 1.75 -8.55
N ASP A 108 -0.21 2.36 -8.88
CA ASP A 108 -0.41 3.79 -8.87
C ASP A 108 -0.59 4.32 -7.46
N ILE A 109 -0.16 5.57 -7.29
CA ILE A 109 -0.42 6.31 -6.06
C ILE A 109 -1.77 7.00 -6.23
N ALA A 110 -2.71 6.71 -5.33
CA ALA A 110 -4.02 7.35 -5.36
C ALA A 110 -4.60 7.59 -3.97
N VAL A 111 -5.46 8.60 -3.87
CA VAL A 111 -6.16 8.97 -2.65
C VAL A 111 -7.62 9.28 -2.92
N PHE A 112 -8.50 8.94 -1.97
CA PHE A 112 -9.88 9.41 -1.93
C PHE A 112 -10.00 10.56 -0.92
N ARG A 113 -10.60 11.66 -1.36
CA ARG A 113 -10.87 12.84 -0.57
C ARG A 113 -12.35 12.97 -0.29
N GLN A 114 -12.73 12.68 0.96
CA GLN A 114 -14.12 12.71 1.41
C GLN A 114 -14.76 14.11 1.23
N SER A 115 -13.99 15.18 1.46
CA SER A 115 -14.53 16.55 1.49
C SER A 115 -15.08 17.04 0.16
N ASN A 116 -14.74 16.39 -0.94
CA ASN A 116 -15.23 16.71 -2.27
C ASN A 116 -15.53 15.46 -3.12
N THR A 117 -15.67 14.29 -2.48
CA THR A 117 -16.06 13.02 -3.10
C THR A 117 -15.25 12.66 -4.36
N LYS A 118 -13.94 12.98 -4.34
CA LYS A 118 -13.05 12.78 -5.49
C LYS A 118 -11.90 11.85 -5.19
N TRP A 119 -11.54 11.12 -6.23
CA TRP A 119 -10.36 10.28 -6.34
C TRP A 119 -9.28 11.05 -7.10
N TYR A 120 -8.07 11.02 -6.57
CA TYR A 120 -6.89 11.61 -7.18
C TYR A 120 -5.87 10.52 -7.41
N VAL A 121 -5.36 10.38 -8.64
CA VAL A 121 -4.45 9.30 -9.04
C VAL A 121 -3.24 9.90 -9.75
N ILE A 122 -2.05 9.37 -9.48
CA ILE A 122 -0.87 9.57 -10.33
C ILE A 122 -0.43 8.21 -10.90
N GLN A 123 -0.57 8.07 -12.22
CA GLN A 123 -0.25 6.86 -12.98
C GLN A 123 1.25 6.51 -12.96
N SER A 124 1.61 5.32 -12.53
CA SER A 124 2.94 4.68 -12.47
C SER A 124 3.71 4.80 -13.79
N SER A 125 3.05 4.60 -14.92
CA SER A 125 3.69 4.53 -16.24
C SER A 125 4.24 5.88 -16.75
N ASN A 126 3.47 6.95 -16.56
CA ASN A 126 3.67 8.22 -17.27
C ASN A 126 3.52 9.46 -16.37
N ARG A 127 3.23 9.27 -15.08
CA ARG A 127 2.98 10.33 -14.08
C ARG A 127 1.77 11.21 -14.36
N LEU A 128 0.84 10.76 -15.21
CA LEU A 128 -0.39 11.49 -15.49
C LEU A 128 -1.23 11.59 -14.22
N TYR A 129 -1.60 12.83 -13.90
CA TYR A 129 -2.56 13.14 -12.85
C TYR A 129 -3.99 12.97 -13.37
N ARG A 130 -4.81 12.22 -12.63
CA ARG A 130 -6.24 12.08 -12.90
C ARG A 130 -7.06 12.45 -11.68
N GLU A 131 -8.20 13.07 -11.95
CA GLU A 131 -9.23 13.40 -10.98
C GLU A 131 -10.54 12.76 -11.44
N VAL A 132 -11.18 12.01 -10.55
CA VAL A 132 -12.43 11.29 -10.85
C VAL A 132 -13.41 11.53 -9.71
N GLU A 133 -14.63 11.93 -10.04
CA GLU A 133 -15.71 12.05 -9.07
C GLU A 133 -16.53 10.76 -9.06
N PHE A 134 -16.48 10.03 -7.95
CA PHE A 134 -17.17 8.75 -7.78
C PHE A 134 -17.35 8.43 -6.29
N GLY A 135 -18.55 7.99 -5.91
CA GLY A 135 -18.96 7.80 -4.52
C GLY A 135 -19.72 9.00 -3.97
N MET A 136 -20.15 8.91 -2.71
CA MET A 136 -20.89 9.96 -2.01
C MET A 136 -20.40 10.15 -0.56
N THR A 137 -20.85 11.23 0.08
CA THR A 137 -20.53 11.49 1.49
C THR A 137 -21.05 10.36 2.37
N GLY A 138 -20.10 9.67 3.01
CA GLY A 138 -20.38 8.55 3.92
C GLY A 138 -19.86 7.22 3.40
N ASP A 139 -19.51 7.14 2.11
CA ASP A 139 -18.83 5.98 1.55
C ASP A 139 -17.43 5.84 2.17
N ILE A 140 -17.04 4.60 2.41
CA ILE A 140 -15.70 4.23 2.85
C ILE A 140 -15.01 3.55 1.67
N PRO A 141 -13.97 4.15 1.09
CA PRO A 141 -13.25 3.53 -0.02
C PRO A 141 -12.49 2.30 0.49
N VAL A 142 -12.50 1.24 -0.32
CA VAL A 142 -11.78 0.00 -0.02
C VAL A 142 -10.71 -0.18 -1.10
N SER A 143 -9.47 -0.38 -0.67
CA SER A 143 -8.38 -0.66 -1.61
C SER A 143 -8.56 -2.04 -2.21
N SER A 144 -8.08 -2.25 -3.43
CA SER A 144 -8.16 -3.59 -4.01
C SER A 144 -7.36 -4.56 -3.14
N VAL A 145 -7.96 -5.73 -2.87
CA VAL A 145 -7.34 -6.79 -2.07
C VAL A 145 -6.44 -7.68 -2.95
N TYR A 146 -6.44 -7.48 -4.27
CA TYR A 146 -5.69 -8.25 -5.24
C TYR A 146 -5.28 -7.38 -6.43
N GLN A 147 -3.98 -7.33 -6.73
CA GLN A 147 -3.43 -7.07 -8.06
C GLN A 147 -2.95 -8.43 -8.60
N TYR A 148 -3.20 -8.70 -9.89
CA TYR A 148 -2.80 -9.94 -10.58
C TYR A 148 -1.48 -9.72 -11.32
#